data_AF-A0A1E5WHD0-F1
#
_entry.id   AF-A0A1E5WHD0-F1
#
_cell.length_a   1.000
_cell.length_b   1.000
_cell.length_c   1.000
_cell.angle_alpha   90.00
_cell.angle_beta   90.00
_cell.angle_gamma   90.00
#
_symmetry.space_group_name_H-M   'P 1'
#
loop_
_entity.id
_entity.type
_entity.pdbx_description
1 polymer ?
#
loop_
_entity_poly.entity_id
_entity_poly.type
_entity_poly.pdbx_seq_one_letter_code
_entity_poly.pdbx_strand_id
1 'polypeptide(L)'
;MFAARWCGDLPELLLARTILEDKFGSDFAATAKEGTRIVDPMLVWKLSGVKTNMELKKKVTKEIATENSIVVNFSELQEAAKQDGNGNGPRC
;
A
#
# COMPACT_ATOMS: atom_id res chain seq x y z
N MET A 1 -13.31 6.60 3.28
CA MET A 1 -13.40 6.18 1.86
C MET A 1 -12.09 5.64 1.33
N PHE A 2 -10.99 6.40 1.40
CA PHE A 2 -9.66 5.96 0.99
C PHE A 2 -9.29 4.54 1.45
N ALA A 3 -9.36 4.25 2.75
CA ALA A 3 -9.00 2.93 3.31
C ALA A 3 -9.88 1.78 2.80
N ALA A 4 -11.14 2.03 2.45
CA ALA A 4 -12.06 1.01 1.96
C ALA A 4 -11.63 0.39 0.62
N ARG A 5 -10.75 1.06 -0.14
CA ARG A 5 -10.12 0.50 -1.35
C ARG A 5 -9.07 -0.57 -1.01
N TRP A 6 -8.35 -0.38 0.09
CA TRP A 6 -7.20 -1.20 0.48
C TRP A 6 -7.60 -2.33 1.42
N CYS A 7 -8.66 -2.14 2.20
CA CYS A 7 -9.16 -3.07 3.21
C CYS A 7 -10.42 -3.80 2.71
N GLY A 8 -10.26 -4.69 1.73
CA GLY A 8 -11.37 -5.46 1.14
C GLY A 8 -12.03 -6.44 2.11
N ASP A 9 -11.32 -6.87 3.14
CA ASP A 9 -11.80 -7.82 4.14
C ASP A 9 -12.74 -7.19 5.20
N LEU A 10 -12.93 -5.86 5.16
CA LEU A 10 -13.80 -5.13 6.08
C LEU A 10 -15.03 -4.57 5.34
N PRO A 11 -16.14 -5.33 5.24
CA PRO A 11 -17.35 -4.90 4.55
C PRO A 11 -17.98 -3.65 5.16
N GLU A 12 -17.77 -3.38 6.46
CA GLU A 12 -18.26 -2.20 7.16
C GLU A 12 -17.66 -0.90 6.59
N LEU A 13 -16.42 -0.95 6.11
CA LEU A 13 -15.76 0.20 5.49
C LEU A 13 -16.36 0.51 4.10
N LEU A 14 -16.81 -0.53 3.38
CA LEU A 14 -17.53 -0.37 2.12
C LEU A 14 -18.91 0.24 2.37
N LEU A 15 -19.62 -0.23 3.40
CA LEU A 15 -20.92 0.35 3.78
C LEU A 15 -20.78 1.81 4.21
N ALA A 16 -19.80 2.14 5.04
CA ALA A 16 -19.53 3.50 5.47
C ALA A 16 -19.22 4.43 4.28
N ARG A 17 -18.53 3.93 3.25
CA ARG A 17 -18.32 4.67 2.00
C ARG A 17 -19.66 5.00 1.34
N THR A 18 -20.55 4.03 1.17
CA THR A 18 -21.87 4.26 0.56
C THR A 18 -22.69 5.30 1.33
N ILE A 19 -22.74 5.19 2.66
CA ILE A 19 -23.48 6.16 3.51
C ILE A 19 -22.88 7.56 3.39
N LEU A 20 -21.56 7.69 3.36
CA LEU A 20 -20.90 8.99 3.24
C LEU A 20 -21.08 9.59 1.83
N GLU A 21 -21.13 8.77 0.79
CA GLU A 21 -21.38 9.21 -0.59
C GLU A 21 -22.81 9.73 -0.76
N ASP A 22 -23.79 9.05 -0.17
CA ASP A 22 -25.20 9.49 -0.13
C ASP A 22 -25.37 10.83 0.60
N LYS A 23 -24.66 11.00 1.73
CA LYS A 23 -24.77 12.22 2.56
C LYS A 23 -24.04 13.45 2.01
N PHE A 24 -22.87 13.27 1.40
CA PHE A 24 -21.97 14.36 1.02
C PHE A 24 -21.80 14.52 -0.50
N GLY A 25 -22.39 13.62 -1.28
CA GLY A 25 -22.34 13.64 -2.73
C GLY A 25 -21.10 12.97 -3.33
N SER A 26 -21.16 12.73 -4.64
CA SER A 26 -20.14 12.04 -5.42
C SER A 26 -18.81 12.79 -5.47
N ASP A 27 -18.83 14.12 -5.47
CA ASP A 27 -17.61 14.94 -5.62
C ASP A 27 -16.74 14.89 -4.36
N PHE A 28 -17.38 14.96 -3.19
CA PHE A 28 -16.72 14.70 -1.91
C PHE A 28 -16.16 13.29 -1.90
N ALA A 29 -16.97 12.31 -2.35
CA ALA A 29 -16.57 10.92 -2.37
C ALA A 29 -15.35 10.67 -3.25
N ALA A 30 -15.29 11.28 -4.44
CA ALA A 30 -14.16 11.21 -5.36
C ALA A 30 -12.89 11.77 -4.72
N THR A 31 -12.98 12.96 -4.10
CA THR A 31 -11.85 13.60 -3.43
C THR A 31 -11.33 12.75 -2.26
N ALA A 32 -12.23 12.22 -1.43
CA ALA A 32 -11.89 11.38 -0.28
C ALA A 32 -11.40 9.97 -0.68
N LYS A 33 -11.69 9.50 -1.90
CA LYS A 33 -11.16 8.25 -2.48
C LYS A 33 -9.72 8.44 -2.96
N GLU A 34 -9.38 9.61 -3.50
CA GLU A 34 -8.03 9.91 -4.00
C GLU A 34 -7.01 10.06 -2.87
N GLY A 35 -7.47 10.39 -1.65
CA GLY A 35 -6.59 10.53 -0.49
C GLY A 35 -5.83 11.86 -0.45
N THR A 36 -6.24 12.84 -1.26
CA THR A 36 -5.61 14.16 -1.30
C THR A 36 -6.18 15.07 -0.22
N ARG A 37 -5.30 15.73 0.54
CA ARG A 37 -5.56 16.89 1.43
C ARG A 37 -6.43 16.65 2.67
N ILE A 38 -7.36 15.70 2.66
CA ILE A 38 -8.36 15.46 3.73
C ILE A 38 -8.05 14.18 4.52
N VAL A 39 -7.34 13.23 3.90
CA VAL A 39 -6.98 11.96 4.53
C VAL A 39 -5.66 12.12 5.28
N ASP A 40 -5.58 11.48 6.46
CA ASP A 40 -4.36 11.43 7.25
C ASP A 40 -3.15 10.97 6.40
N PRO A 41 -2.05 11.75 6.34
CA PRO A 41 -0.90 11.43 5.50
C PRO A 41 -0.23 10.10 5.87
N MET A 42 -0.28 9.68 7.13
CA MET A 42 0.28 8.40 7.57
C MET A 42 -0.52 7.23 6.99
N LEU A 43 -1.85 7.33 6.96
CA LEU A 43 -2.72 6.34 6.31
C LEU A 43 -2.44 6.26 4.81
N VAL A 44 -2.28 7.40 4.14
CA VAL A 44 -1.92 7.44 2.71
C VAL A 44 -0.58 6.74 2.50
N TRP A 45 0.45 7.08 3.28
CA TRP A 45 1.79 6.51 3.14
C TRP A 45 1.82 4.99 3.36
N LYS A 46 1.15 4.50 4.42
CA LYS A 46 1.11 3.08 4.76
C LYS A 46 0.32 2.25 3.75
N LEU A 47 -0.80 2.76 3.26
CA LEU A 47 -1.70 2.00 2.38
C LEU A 47 -1.34 2.13 0.90
N SER A 48 -0.68 3.22 0.46
CA SER A 48 -0.33 3.42 -0.95
C SER A 48 0.81 2.53 -1.47
N GLY A 49 1.34 1.62 -0.63
CA GLY A 49 2.38 0.68 -1.04
C GLY A 49 3.71 1.36 -1.38
N VAL A 50 4.13 2.35 -0.58
CA VAL A 50 5.46 2.97 -0.75
C VAL A 50 6.52 1.87 -0.72
N LYS A 51 7.40 1.88 -1.72
CA LYS A 51 8.49 0.91 -1.92
C LYS A 51 9.23 0.73 -0.59
N THR A 52 8.96 -0.40 0.08
CA THR A 52 9.56 -0.74 1.36
C THR A 52 11.07 -0.74 1.19
N ASN A 53 11.81 -0.09 2.10
CA ASN A 53 13.27 -0.08 2.10
C ASN A 53 13.78 -1.54 1.98
N MET A 54 14.70 -1.79 1.04
CA MET A 54 15.29 -3.12 0.81
C MET A 54 15.92 -3.70 2.08
N GLU A 55 16.47 -2.87 2.96
CA GLU A 55 16.99 -3.26 4.28
C GLU A 55 15.88 -3.80 5.19
N LEU A 56 14.71 -3.14 5.22
CA LEU A 56 13.55 -3.63 5.97
C LEU A 56 13.07 -4.97 5.41
N LYS A 57 13.06 -5.14 4.08
CA LYS A 57 12.72 -6.44 3.46
C LYS A 57 13.70 -7.53 3.90
N LYS A 58 15.01 -7.27 3.82
CA LYS A 58 16.04 -8.24 4.26
C LYS A 58 15.91 -8.60 5.73
N LYS A 59 15.65 -7.61 6.59
CA LYS A 59 15.44 -7.83 8.03
C LYS A 59 14.24 -8.76 8.28
N VAL A 60 13.08 -8.43 7.72
CA VAL A 60 11.85 -9.22 7.89
C VAL A 60 12.04 -10.64 7.34
N THR A 61 12.68 -10.80 6.17
CA THR A 61 12.98 -12.13 5.62
C THR A 61 13.90 -12.93 6.54
N LYS A 62 14.91 -12.31 7.17
CA LYS A 62 15.78 -12.99 8.13
C LYS A 62 15.02 -13.43 9.38
N GLU A 63 14.11 -12.60 9.89
CA GLU A 63 13.26 -12.92 11.05
C GLU A 63 12.35 -14.13 10.75
N ILE A 64 11.64 -14.10 9.62
CA ILE A 64 10.78 -15.22 9.16
C ILE A 64 11.60 -16.50 8.98
N ALA A 65 12.77 -16.41 8.36
CA ALA A 65 13.64 -17.55 8.16
C ALA A 65 14.12 -18.16 9.47
N THR A 66 14.50 -17.32 10.44
CA THR A 66 14.92 -17.77 11.77
C THR A 66 13.78 -18.48 12.50
N GLU A 67 12.55 -17.94 12.42
CA GLU A 67 11.36 -18.55 13.01
C GLU A 67 11.05 -19.94 12.41
N ASN A 68 11.31 -20.10 11.11
CA ASN A 68 11.04 -21.35 10.39
C ASN A 68 12.25 -22.30 10.31
N SER A 69 13.35 -22.01 11.01
CA SER A 69 14.61 -22.78 10.94
C SER A 69 15.19 -22.91 9.51
N ILE A 70 14.99 -21.89 8.68
CA ILE A 70 15.48 -21.82 7.30
C ILE A 70 16.77 -20.97 7.29
N VAL A 71 17.80 -21.44 6.59
CA VAL A 71 19.03 -20.67 6.37
C VAL A 71 18.85 -19.79 5.14
N VAL A 72 18.92 -18.47 5.31
CA VAL A 72 18.82 -17.50 4.21
C VAL A 72 20.14 -16.72 4.07
N ASN A 73 20.68 -16.71 2.85
CA ASN A 73 21.89 -15.98 2.49
C ASN A 73 21.52 -14.81 1.56
N PHE A 74 21.96 -13.59 1.87
CA PHE A 74 21.64 -12.38 1.11
C PHE A 74 22.81 -11.87 0.23
N SER A 75 23.90 -12.62 0.12
CA SER A 75 25.10 -12.20 -0.61
C SER A 75 24.85 -12.00 -2.10
N GLU A 76 23.98 -12.79 -2.72
CA GLU A 76 23.63 -12.71 -4.15
C GLU A 76 22.63 -11.58 -4.46
N LEU A 77 21.97 -11.01 -3.44
CA LEU A 77 20.92 -10.01 -3.61
C LEU A 77 21.46 -8.57 -3.83
N GLN A 78 22.78 -8.40 -3.77
CA GLN A 78 23.45 -7.12 -3.96
C GLN A 78 23.56 -6.74 -5.46
N GLU A 79 23.45 -7.72 -6.37
CA GLU A 79 23.70 -7.53 -7.80
C GLU A 79 22.44 -7.10 -8.61
N ALA A 80 21.24 -7.28 -8.05
CA ALA A 80 19.97 -7.00 -8.74
C ALA A 80 19.38 -5.59 -8.49
N ALA A 81 20.09 -4.70 -7.79
CA ALA A 81 19.58 -3.37 -7.44
C ALA A 81 19.76 -2.29 -8.54
N LYS A 82 20.21 -2.68 -9.74
CA LYS A 82 20.22 -1.82 -10.94
C LYS A 82 19.21 -2.41 -11.93
N GLN A 83 18.31 -1.59 -12.44
CA GLN A 83 17.08 -1.91 -13.22
C GLN A 83 15.86 -2.12 -12.29
N ASP A 84 14.73 -1.41 -12.41
CA ASP A 84 14.14 -0.74 -13.57
C ASP A 84 13.66 0.68 -13.27
N GLY A 85 13.99 1.57 -14.20
CA GLY A 85 13.27 2.80 -14.45
C GLY A 85 12.24 2.60 -15.56
N ASN A 86 11.18 3.41 -15.48
CA ASN A 86 10.24 3.76 -16.56
C ASN A 86 9.19 2.70 -16.97
N GLY A 87 7.98 2.86 -16.42
CA GLY A 87 6.75 2.29 -16.96
C GLY A 87 5.64 3.33 -16.95
N ASN A 88 5.72 4.35 -17.81
CA ASN A 88 4.59 5.21 -18.13
C ASN A 88 3.72 4.48 -19.18
N GLY A 89 2.66 3.81 -18.74
CA GLY A 89 1.61 3.27 -19.60
C GLY A 89 0.38 4.19 -19.60
N PRO A 90 -0.29 4.40 -20.74
CA PRO A 90 -1.43 5.30 -20.82
C PRO A 90 -2.59 4.74 -20.01
N ARG A 91 -3.17 5.56 -19.13
CA ARG A 91 -4.45 5.27 -18.48
C ARG A 91 -5.57 5.60 -19.47
N CYS A 92 -6.17 4.57 -20.05
CA CYS A 92 -7.53 4.64 -20.59
C CYS A 92 -8.54 4.65 -19.44
#